data_AF-M3F7X7-F1
#
_entry.id   AF-M3F7X7-F1
#
_cell.length_a   1.000
_cell.length_b   1.000
_cell.length_c   1.000
_cell.angle_alpha   90.00
_cell.angle_beta   90.00
_cell.angle_gamma   90.00
#
_symmetry.space_group_name_H-M   'P 1'
#
loop_
_entity.id
_entity.type
_entity.pdbx_description
1 polymer ?
#
loop_
_entity_poly.entity_id
_entity_poly.type
_entity_poly.pdbx_seq_one_letter_code
_entity_poly.pdbx_strand_id
1 'polypeptide(L)'
;METQGRPRILPTSAEDPLPAARELDVQVRQSPRAVDFQPSAASARDRFRPTVDRWRASVADVTDDQLDTIGFSQYPYGSAPHDPFVGVLSGSNLEFIHHMAEIAPLRDLWRARADAASQS
;
A
#
# COMPACT_ATOMS: atom_id res chain seq x y z
N MET A 1 -9.26 57.77 44.58
CA MET A 1 -7.97 57.69 45.28
C MET A 1 -8.01 56.43 46.12
N GLU A 2 -7.44 55.33 45.64
CA GLU A 2 -6.90 54.23 46.47
C GLU A 2 -6.35 53.10 45.59
N THR A 3 -5.38 52.41 46.16
CA THR A 3 -4.25 51.75 45.54
C THR A 3 -4.49 50.30 45.11
N GLN A 4 -4.11 50.02 43.87
CA GLN A 4 -3.37 48.84 43.39
C GLN A 4 -3.05 47.73 44.42
N GLY A 5 -3.81 46.62 44.38
CA GLY A 5 -3.45 45.34 44.98
C GLY A 5 -3.02 44.36 43.88
N ARG A 6 -1.74 43.98 43.87
CA ARG A 6 -1.19 42.99 42.91
C ARG A 6 -1.79 41.60 43.16
N PRO A 7 -2.25 40.86 42.13
CA PRO A 7 -2.54 39.44 42.29
C PRO A 7 -1.24 38.64 42.46
N ARG A 8 -1.24 37.75 43.45
CA ARG A 8 -0.18 36.79 43.79
C ARG A 8 -0.02 35.78 42.64
N ILE A 9 1.17 35.71 42.05
CA ILE A 9 1.55 34.64 41.11
C ILE A 9 1.70 33.35 41.93
N LEU A 10 0.87 32.35 41.66
CA LEU A 10 1.07 30.98 42.15
C LEU A 10 2.14 30.30 41.27
N PRO A 11 3.08 29.53 41.85
CA PRO A 11 4.03 28.76 41.07
C PRO A 11 3.30 27.71 40.23
N THR A 12 3.85 27.47 39.04
CA THR A 12 3.34 26.53 38.05
C THR A 12 3.34 25.12 38.64
N SER A 13 2.17 24.59 38.98
CA SER A 13 2.05 23.15 39.23
C SER A 13 2.27 22.41 37.92
N ALA A 14 3.05 21.35 38.03
CA ALA A 14 3.55 20.43 37.02
C ALA A 14 2.66 20.27 35.78
N GLU A 15 3.34 20.22 34.64
CA GLU A 15 2.86 19.71 33.35
C GLU A 15 1.86 18.56 33.56
N ASP A 16 0.61 18.77 33.14
CA ASP A 16 -0.27 17.65 32.86
C ASP A 16 0.40 16.86 31.72
N PRO A 17 0.85 15.61 31.94
CA PRO A 17 1.34 14.82 30.82
C PRO A 17 0.15 14.61 29.88
N LEU A 18 0.36 14.97 28.61
CA LEU A 18 -0.54 14.60 27.51
C LEU A 18 -0.96 13.15 27.73
N PRO A 19 -2.26 12.81 27.64
CA PRO A 19 -2.69 11.44 27.84
C PRO A 19 -1.87 10.56 26.91
N ALA A 20 -1.10 9.65 27.51
CA ALA A 20 -0.32 8.65 26.79
C ALA A 20 -1.22 8.12 25.69
N ALA A 21 -0.76 8.27 24.45
CA ALA A 21 -1.45 7.82 23.26
C ALA A 21 -2.09 6.48 23.61
N ARG A 22 -3.43 6.45 23.67
CA ARG A 22 -4.15 5.19 23.75
C ARG A 22 -3.53 4.38 22.63
N GLU A 23 -2.79 3.35 22.99
CA GLU A 23 -2.45 2.28 22.08
C GLU A 23 -3.81 1.84 21.56
N LEU A 24 -4.14 2.34 20.36
CA LEU A 24 -5.04 1.64 19.50
C LEU A 24 -4.34 0.31 19.38
N ASP A 25 -4.83 -0.67 20.13
CA ASP A 25 -4.62 -2.09 19.91
C ASP A 25 -5.20 -2.38 18.53
N VAL A 26 -4.57 -1.82 17.50
CA VAL A 26 -4.56 -2.34 16.16
C VAL A 26 -3.82 -3.64 16.38
N GLN A 27 -4.58 -4.68 16.72
CA GLN A 27 -4.18 -6.03 16.38
C GLN A 27 -3.82 -5.96 14.92
N VAL A 28 -2.50 -5.86 14.66
CA VAL A 28 -1.91 -6.13 13.36
C VAL A 28 -2.17 -7.61 13.18
N ARG A 29 -3.40 -7.91 12.78
CA ARG A 29 -3.87 -9.21 12.38
C ARG A 29 -2.90 -9.56 11.27
N GLN A 30 -1.93 -10.42 11.58
CA GLN A 30 -0.84 -10.79 10.69
C GLN A 30 -1.44 -10.97 9.31
N SER A 31 -1.18 -10.03 8.40
CA SER A 31 -1.62 -10.19 7.03
C SER A 31 -1.04 -11.52 6.61
N PRO A 32 -1.84 -12.52 6.19
CA PRO A 32 -1.25 -13.70 5.59
C PRO A 32 -0.33 -13.14 4.51
N ARG A 33 0.98 -13.41 4.59
CA ARG A 33 1.92 -12.97 3.56
C ARG A 33 1.31 -13.45 2.25
N ALA A 34 0.69 -12.53 1.51
CA ALA A 34 -0.12 -12.91 0.34
C ALA A 34 0.77 -13.57 -0.72
N VAL A 35 2.08 -13.39 -0.59
CA VAL A 35 3.11 -14.01 -1.38
C VAL A 35 4.27 -14.38 -0.47
N ASP A 36 4.76 -15.62 -0.57
CA ASP A 36 6.09 -15.96 -0.07
C ASP A 36 7.12 -15.20 -0.88
N PHE A 37 7.91 -14.34 -0.23
CA PHE A 37 8.95 -13.58 -0.92
C PHE A 37 9.96 -14.52 -1.56
N GLN A 38 10.26 -14.30 -2.84
CA GLN A 38 11.16 -15.14 -3.62
C GLN A 38 12.33 -14.26 -4.09
N PRO A 39 13.55 -14.47 -3.56
CA PRO A 39 14.64 -13.51 -3.71
C PRO A 39 15.32 -13.55 -5.10
N SER A 40 14.79 -14.29 -6.07
CA SER A 40 15.42 -14.43 -7.39
C SER A 40 14.54 -13.91 -8.52
N ALA A 41 15.15 -13.16 -9.45
CA ALA A 41 14.48 -12.66 -10.64
C ALA A 41 13.97 -13.79 -11.55
N ALA A 42 14.68 -14.92 -11.61
CA ALA A 42 14.26 -16.09 -12.38
C ALA A 42 12.95 -16.67 -11.82
N SER A 43 12.92 -16.98 -10.52
CA SER A 43 11.74 -17.55 -9.87
C SER A 43 10.55 -16.58 -9.85
N ALA A 44 10.79 -15.27 -9.84
CA ALA A 44 9.73 -14.27 -10.00
C ALA A 44 9.14 -14.31 -11.41
N ARG A 45 9.98 -14.35 -12.46
CA ARG A 45 9.54 -14.41 -13.86
C ARG A 45 8.76 -15.68 -14.19
N ASP A 46 9.24 -16.83 -13.72
CA ASP A 46 8.62 -18.13 -13.97
C ASP A 46 7.20 -18.21 -13.38
N ARG A 47 6.97 -17.60 -12.21
CA ARG A 47 5.64 -17.54 -11.59
C ARG A 47 4.75 -16.43 -12.16
N PHE A 48 5.35 -15.34 -12.63
CA PHE A 48 4.62 -14.16 -13.07
C PHE A 48 3.71 -14.45 -14.26
N ARG A 49 4.25 -15.03 -15.34
CA ARG A 49 3.47 -15.26 -16.57
C ARG A 49 2.24 -16.16 -16.33
N PRO A 50 2.36 -17.36 -15.74
CA PRO A 50 1.19 -18.21 -15.47
C PRO A 50 0.15 -17.55 -14.55
N THR A 51 0.61 -16.70 -13.61
CA THR A 51 -0.29 -15.98 -12.69
C THR A 51 -1.08 -14.92 -13.43
N VAL A 52 -0.43 -14.13 -14.30
CA VAL A 52 -1.09 -13.12 -15.12
C VAL A 52 -2.05 -13.78 -16.11
N ASP A 53 -1.67 -14.89 -16.74
CA ASP A 53 -2.53 -15.60 -17.69
C ASP A 53 -3.79 -16.14 -17.01
N ARG A 54 -3.64 -16.76 -15.82
CA ARG A 54 -4.79 -17.21 -15.02
C ARG A 54 -5.67 -16.03 -14.61
N TRP A 55 -5.09 -14.94 -14.14
CA TRP A 55 -5.85 -13.74 -13.76
C TRP A 55 -6.63 -13.18 -14.97
N ARG A 56 -6.00 -13.08 -16.15
CA ARG A 56 -6.67 -12.63 -17.38
C ARG A 56 -7.83 -13.54 -17.77
N ALA A 57 -7.65 -14.85 -17.67
CA ALA A 57 -8.72 -15.82 -17.94
C ALA A 57 -9.89 -15.63 -16.97
N SER A 58 -9.61 -15.51 -15.67
CA SER A 58 -10.66 -15.28 -14.65
C SER A 58 -11.39 -13.95 -14.86
N VAL A 59 -10.71 -12.88 -15.26
CA VAL A 59 -11.34 -11.59 -15.57
C VAL A 59 -12.22 -11.67 -16.83
N ALA A 60 -11.82 -12.47 -17.82
CA ALA A 60 -12.60 -12.65 -19.05
C ALA A 60 -13.94 -13.36 -18.83
N ASP A 61 -14.07 -14.15 -17.76
CA ASP A 61 -15.30 -14.84 -17.38
C ASP A 61 -16.26 -13.97 -16.55
N VAL A 62 -15.88 -12.74 -16.19
CA VAL A 62 -16.70 -11.82 -15.39
C VAL A 62 -17.78 -11.20 -16.27
N THR A 63 -19.03 -11.25 -15.82
CA THR A 63 -20.17 -10.66 -16.54
C THR A 63 -20.31 -9.17 -16.25
N ASP A 64 -21.03 -8.44 -17.12
CA ASP A 64 -21.34 -7.02 -16.92
C ASP A 64 -22.05 -6.78 -15.56
N ASP A 65 -23.03 -7.61 -15.20
CA ASP A 65 -23.71 -7.52 -13.90
C ASP A 65 -22.74 -7.70 -12.71
N GLN A 66 -21.73 -8.57 -12.84
CA GLN A 66 -20.71 -8.77 -11.82
C GLN A 66 -19.74 -7.58 -11.73
N LEU A 67 -19.43 -6.93 -12.86
CA LEU A 67 -18.61 -5.72 -12.91
C LEU A 67 -19.26 -4.57 -12.12
N ASP A 68 -20.59 -4.46 -12.17
CA ASP A 68 -21.34 -3.42 -11.46
C ASP A 68 -21.66 -3.77 -10.00
N THR A 69 -21.33 -4.98 -9.55
CA THR A 69 -21.65 -5.44 -8.19
C THR A 69 -20.64 -4.90 -7.17
N ILE A 70 -21.12 -4.05 -6.26
CA ILE A 70 -20.37 -3.58 -5.08
C ILE A 70 -20.09 -4.77 -4.14
N GLY A 71 -18.85 -4.89 -3.65
CA GLY A 71 -18.47 -5.98 -2.74
C GLY A 71 -18.17 -7.32 -3.44
N PHE A 72 -18.17 -7.38 -4.77
CA PHE A 72 -17.83 -8.60 -5.50
C PHE A 72 -16.34 -8.97 -5.37
N SER A 73 -15.46 -7.97 -5.26
CA SER A 73 -14.04 -8.21 -5.00
C SER A 73 -13.83 -8.93 -3.66
N GLN A 74 -13.05 -10.01 -3.69
CA GLN A 74 -12.70 -10.79 -2.50
C GLN A 74 -11.40 -10.32 -1.83
N TYR A 75 -10.75 -9.27 -2.36
CA TYR A 75 -9.50 -8.77 -1.80
C TYR A 75 -9.78 -7.93 -0.54
N PRO A 76 -9.38 -8.38 0.66
CA PRO A 76 -9.86 -7.81 1.92
C PRO A 76 -9.22 -6.47 2.30
N TYR A 77 -8.14 -6.07 1.60
CA TYR A 77 -7.37 -4.86 1.92
C TYR A 77 -7.52 -3.75 0.88
N GLY A 78 -8.38 -3.92 -0.13
CA GLY A 78 -8.71 -2.88 -1.10
C GLY A 78 -10.00 -2.15 -0.74
N SER A 79 -10.41 -1.21 -1.58
CA SER A 79 -11.74 -0.56 -1.52
C SER A 79 -12.90 -1.49 -1.97
N ALA A 80 -12.60 -2.79 -2.06
CA ALA A 80 -13.50 -3.89 -2.41
C ALA A 80 -14.91 -3.84 -1.79
N PRO A 81 -15.10 -3.56 -0.48
CA PRO A 81 -16.45 -3.57 0.11
C PRO A 81 -17.30 -2.35 -0.24
N HIS A 82 -16.72 -1.33 -0.89
CA HIS A 82 -17.39 -0.04 -1.13
C HIS A 82 -17.50 0.33 -2.61
N ASP A 83 -16.67 -0.26 -3.47
CA ASP A 83 -16.64 0.06 -4.90
C ASP A 83 -17.26 -1.05 -5.75
N PRO A 84 -17.93 -0.70 -6.88
CA PRO A 84 -18.22 -1.66 -7.94
C PRO A 84 -16.94 -2.34 -8.43
N PHE A 85 -17.04 -3.60 -8.84
CA PHE A 85 -15.87 -4.40 -9.21
C PHE A 85 -15.06 -3.81 -10.37
N VAL A 86 -15.72 -3.12 -11.32
CA VAL A 86 -15.04 -2.40 -12.42
C VAL A 86 -14.07 -1.33 -11.90
N GLY A 87 -14.37 -0.66 -10.79
CA GLY A 87 -13.47 0.30 -10.14
C GLY A 87 -12.22 -0.39 -9.59
N VAL A 88 -12.41 -1.53 -8.94
CA VAL A 88 -11.31 -2.35 -8.40
C VAL A 88 -10.40 -2.86 -9.54
N LEU A 89 -10.98 -3.36 -10.63
CA LEU A 89 -10.23 -3.85 -11.78
C LEU A 89 -9.48 -2.74 -12.50
N SER A 90 -10.11 -1.59 -12.72
CA SER A 90 -9.45 -0.44 -13.37
C SER A 90 -8.31 0.10 -12.53
N GLY A 91 -8.49 0.26 -11.21
CA GLY A 91 -7.41 0.61 -10.28
C GLY A 91 -6.27 -0.41 -10.30
N SER A 92 -6.58 -1.70 -10.22
CA SER A 92 -5.56 -2.77 -10.28
C SER A 92 -4.75 -2.74 -11.59
N ASN A 93 -5.40 -2.43 -12.72
CA ASN A 93 -4.72 -2.28 -14.00
C ASN A 93 -3.80 -1.06 -14.04
N LEU A 94 -4.22 0.07 -13.46
CA LEU A 94 -3.39 1.27 -13.37
C LEU A 94 -2.13 1.02 -12.52
N GLU A 95 -2.29 0.42 -11.34
CA GLU A 95 -1.17 0.08 -10.46
C GLU A 95 -0.23 -0.94 -11.12
N PHE A 96 -0.77 -1.91 -11.85
CA PHE A 96 0.03 -2.86 -12.62
C PHE A 96 0.87 -2.15 -13.69
N ILE A 97 0.26 -1.27 -14.48
CA ILE A 97 0.98 -0.49 -15.50
C ILE A 97 2.04 0.40 -14.86
N HIS A 98 1.70 1.08 -13.77
CA HIS A 98 2.60 1.95 -13.01
C HIS A 98 3.86 1.19 -12.58
N HIS A 99 3.73 0.07 -11.87
CA HIS A 99 4.88 -0.71 -11.41
C HIS A 99 5.67 -1.37 -12.55
N MET A 100 5.00 -1.81 -13.62
CA MET A 100 5.72 -2.32 -14.79
C MET A 100 6.54 -1.22 -15.47
N ALA A 101 6.08 0.03 -15.44
CA ALA A 101 6.83 1.18 -15.94
C ALA A 101 8.05 1.49 -15.07
N GLU A 102 8.00 1.30 -13.74
CA GLU A 102 9.15 1.49 -12.84
C GLU A 102 10.27 0.47 -13.07
N ILE A 103 9.95 -0.75 -13.50
CA ILE A 103 10.95 -1.80 -13.78
C ILE A 103 11.90 -1.41 -14.94
N ALA A 104 11.38 -0.71 -15.95
CA ALA A 104 12.17 -0.32 -17.13
C ALA A 104 13.38 0.57 -16.78
N PRO A 105 13.23 1.73 -16.10
CA PRO A 105 14.37 2.56 -15.72
C PRO A 105 15.30 1.84 -14.73
N LEU A 106 14.78 1.03 -13.80
CA LEU A 106 15.62 0.25 -12.89
C LEU A 106 16.52 -0.75 -13.63
N ARG A 107 15.98 -1.44 -14.65
CA ARG A 107 16.75 -2.34 -15.51
C ARG A 107 17.83 -1.58 -16.28
N ASP A 108 17.51 -0.41 -16.79
CA ASP A 108 18.42 0.38 -17.61
C ASP A 108 19.55 0.98 -16.76
N LEU A 109 19.24 1.48 -15.55
CA LEU A 109 20.24 1.89 -14.55
C LEU A 109 21.16 0.75 -14.12
N TRP A 110 20.60 -0.45 -13.91
CA TRP A 110 21.40 -1.64 -13.55
C TRP A 110 22.43 -2.00 -14.63
N ARG A 111 22.02 -1.95 -15.90
CA ARG A 111 22.91 -2.19 -17.04
C ARG A 111 23.99 -1.11 -17.15
N ALA A 112 23.59 0.16 -17.09
CA ALA A 112 24.53 1.28 -17.13
C ALA A 112 25.59 1.21 -16.03
N ARG A 113 25.20 0.79 -14.81
CA ARG A 113 26.14 0.55 -13.70
C ARG A 113 27.17 -0.55 -14.02
N ALA A 114 26.73 -1.66 -14.62
CA ALA A 114 27.61 -2.77 -14.97
C ALA A 114 28.62 -2.40 -16.08
N ASP A 115 28.16 -1.63 -17.07
CA ASP A 115 29.01 -1.13 -18.15
C ASP A 115 30.06 -0.16 -17.64
N ALA A 116 29.70 0.73 -16.71
CA ALA A 116 30.65 1.64 -16.08
C ALA A 116 31.73 0.92 -15.26
N ALA A 117 31.35 -0.14 -14.53
CA ALA A 117 32.30 -0.94 -13.75
C ALA A 117 33.24 -1.79 -14.62
N SER A 118 32.84 -2.13 -15.84
CA SER A 118 33.67 -2.87 -16.79
C SER A 118 34.72 -2.00 -17.49
N GLN A 119 34.62 -0.68 -17.37
CA GLN A 119 35.49 0.31 -18.00
C GLN A 119 36.53 0.92 -17.03
N SER A 120 36.48 0.60 -15.73
CA SER A 120 37.46 1.01 -14.71
C SER A 120 38.45 -0.10 -14.38
#